data_AF-A0A496Y0I8-F1
#
_entry.id   AF-A0A496Y0I8-F1
#
_cell.length_a   1.000
_cell.length_b   1.000
_cell.length_c   1.000
_cell.angle_alpha   90.00
_cell.angle_beta   90.00
_cell.angle_gamma   90.00
#
_symmetry.space_group_name_H-M   'P 1'
#
loop_
_entity.id
_entity.type
_entity.pdbx_description
1 polymer ?
#
loop_
_entity_poly.entity_id
_entity_poly.type
_entity_poly.pdbx_seq_one_letter_code
_entity_poly.pdbx_strand_id
1 'polypeptide(L)'
;MRKGKGPQFVRFFRPIIEVLKETGGSGAAAEVIDQVIEKMKIPESEQEVTLKSGQSRVRNQVQWARLYLARAGFLDSSQRGVWSLTEAGLSLEIKTFDPLGTFQKVNKAFREDKQLKGRPEPLGAETVEDEI
;
A
#
# COMPACT_ATOMS: atom_id res chain seq x y z
N MET A 1 -8.29 -15.70 13.47
CA MET A 1 -7.45 -15.33 12.29
C MET A 1 -6.16 -14.72 12.81
N ARG A 2 -4.98 -15.18 12.35
CA ARG A 2 -3.68 -14.65 12.82
C ARG A 2 -3.59 -13.16 12.40
N LYS A 3 -3.71 -12.24 13.37
CA LYS A 3 -3.34 -10.81 13.19
C LYS A 3 -1.88 -10.81 12.68
N GLY A 4 -1.68 -10.46 11.41
CA GLY A 4 -0.34 -10.34 10.84
C GLY A 4 0.42 -9.27 11.62
N LYS A 5 1.69 -9.51 11.97
CA LYS A 5 2.54 -8.62 12.77
C LYS A 5 2.97 -7.33 12.03
N GLY A 6 2.16 -6.81 11.11
CA GLY A 6 2.47 -5.65 10.28
C GLY A 6 1.30 -4.67 10.16
N PRO A 7 1.55 -3.45 9.67
CA PRO A 7 0.50 -2.45 9.50
C PRO A 7 -0.64 -2.94 8.61
N GLN A 8 -1.86 -2.45 8.88
CA GLN A 8 -3.06 -2.84 8.13
C GLN A 8 -2.93 -2.60 6.62
N PHE A 9 -2.18 -1.59 6.20
CA PHE A 9 -2.03 -1.28 4.79
C PHE A 9 -1.26 -2.35 3.98
N VAL A 10 -0.49 -3.23 4.64
CA VAL A 10 0.27 -4.30 3.96
C VAL A 10 -0.67 -5.26 3.22
N ARG A 11 -1.91 -5.43 3.68
CA ARG A 11 -2.92 -6.25 3.00
C ARG A 11 -3.23 -5.80 1.58
N PHE A 12 -2.97 -4.53 1.23
CA PHE A 12 -3.24 -3.97 -0.09
C PHE A 12 -2.13 -4.20 -1.11
N PHE A 13 -0.95 -4.69 -0.68
CA PHE A 13 0.18 -4.80 -1.60
C PHE A 13 -0.13 -5.73 -2.78
N ARG A 14 -0.70 -6.91 -2.50
CA ARG A 14 -1.08 -7.89 -3.53
C ARG A 14 -2.21 -7.35 -4.43
N PRO A 15 -3.36 -6.90 -3.90
CA PRO A 15 -4.44 -6.32 -4.70
C PRO A 15 -4.01 -5.19 -5.64
N ILE A 16 -3.13 -4.28 -5.21
CA ILE A 16 -2.67 -3.18 -6.05
C ILE A 16 -1.93 -3.71 -7.29
N ILE A 17 -1.02 -4.67 -7.10
CA ILE A 17 -0.25 -5.23 -8.22
C ILE A 17 -1.16 -6.05 -9.13
N GLU A 18 -2.10 -6.81 -8.58
CA GLU A 18 -3.09 -7.55 -9.37
C GLU A 18 -3.94 -6.62 -10.24
N VAL A 19 -4.52 -5.57 -9.64
CA VAL A 19 -5.34 -4.59 -10.39
C VAL A 19 -4.50 -3.93 -11.48
N LEU A 20 -3.29 -3.48 -11.18
CA LEU A 20 -2.43 -2.87 -12.20
C LEU A 20 -2.05 -3.86 -13.31
N LYS A 21 -1.89 -5.16 -13.02
CA LYS A 21 -1.67 -6.17 -14.06
C LYS A 21 -2.91 -6.37 -14.93
N GLU A 22 -4.09 -6.38 -14.31
CA GLU A 22 -5.39 -6.51 -15.00
C GLU A 22 -5.68 -5.31 -15.90
N THR A 23 -5.25 -4.09 -15.52
CA THR A 23 -5.42 -2.87 -16.33
C THR A 23 -4.33 -2.65 -17.39
N GLY A 24 -3.45 -3.63 -17.62
CA GLY A 24 -2.40 -3.55 -18.64
C GLY A 24 -1.09 -2.91 -18.19
N GLY A 25 -0.84 -2.86 -16.89
CA GLY A 25 0.41 -2.41 -16.28
C GLY A 25 0.42 -0.96 -15.80
N SER A 26 -0.63 -0.19 -16.09
CA SER A 26 -0.79 1.18 -15.58
C SER A 26 -2.27 1.54 -15.38
N GLY A 27 -2.53 2.59 -14.60
CA GLY A 27 -3.88 3.09 -14.35
C GLY A 27 -3.90 4.39 -13.56
N ALA A 28 -5.03 5.12 -13.63
CA ALA A 28 -5.22 6.31 -12.82
C ALA A 28 -5.30 5.95 -11.33
N ALA A 29 -4.66 6.73 -10.47
CA ALA A 29 -4.57 6.43 -9.04
C ALA A 29 -5.94 6.26 -8.38
N ALA A 30 -6.92 7.10 -8.75
CA ALA A 30 -8.28 7.01 -8.22
C ALA A 30 -8.96 5.69 -8.64
N GLU A 31 -8.90 5.36 -9.94
CA GLU A 31 -9.49 4.14 -10.48
C GLU A 31 -8.85 2.87 -9.90
N VAL A 32 -7.53 2.87 -9.72
CA VAL A 32 -6.82 1.73 -9.11
C VAL A 32 -7.23 1.56 -7.65
N ILE A 33 -7.38 2.66 -6.90
CA ILE A 33 -7.86 2.60 -5.51
C ILE A 33 -9.27 2.02 -5.45
N ASP A 34 -10.17 2.48 -6.32
CA ASP A 34 -11.56 2.03 -6.36
C ASP A 34 -11.63 0.53 -6.70
N GLN A 35 -10.91 0.09 -7.73
CA GLN A 35 -10.82 -1.32 -8.12
C GLN A 35 -10.21 -2.19 -7.02
N VAL A 36 -9.21 -1.70 -6.28
CA VAL A 36 -8.62 -2.42 -5.14
C VAL A 36 -9.65 -2.62 -4.03
N ILE A 37 -10.43 -1.59 -3.71
CA ILE A 37 -11.48 -1.64 -2.67
C ILE A 37 -12.57 -2.63 -3.08
N GLU A 38 -13.02 -2.57 -4.33
CA GLU A 38 -14.01 -3.48 -4.89
C GLU A 38 -13.52 -4.93 -4.91
N LYS A 39 -12.30 -5.17 -5.40
CA LYS A 39 -11.68 -6.51 -5.47
C LYS A 39 -11.53 -7.14 -4.09
N MET A 40 -11.17 -6.34 -3.09
CA MET A 40 -11.05 -6.77 -1.70
C MET A 40 -12.41 -6.94 -1.01
N LYS A 41 -13.52 -6.55 -1.66
CA LYS A 41 -14.88 -6.58 -1.11
C LYS A 41 -14.95 -5.92 0.27
N ILE A 42 -14.30 -4.77 0.40
CA ILE A 42 -14.28 -4.05 1.68
C ILE A 42 -15.70 -3.58 2.01
N PRO A 43 -16.24 -3.88 3.19
CA PRO A 43 -17.59 -3.49 3.55
C PRO A 43 -17.72 -1.97 3.62
N GLU A 44 -18.91 -1.45 3.29
CA GLU A 44 -19.20 -0.02 3.31
C GLU A 44 -18.86 0.63 4.66
N SER A 45 -19.18 -0.04 5.77
CA SER A 45 -18.86 0.41 7.12
C SER A 45 -17.36 0.67 7.35
N GLU A 46 -16.47 -0.03 6.64
CA GLU A 46 -15.02 0.21 6.70
C GLU A 46 -14.60 1.33 5.74
N GLN A 47 -15.27 1.46 4.58
CA GLN A 47 -15.02 2.53 3.61
C GLN A 47 -15.42 3.91 4.15
N GLU A 48 -16.50 3.97 4.92
CA GLU A 48 -17.03 5.16 5.59
C GLU A 48 -16.16 5.65 6.76
N VAL A 49 -15.25 4.81 7.27
CA VAL A 49 -14.33 5.24 8.33
C VAL A 49 -13.41 6.34 7.80
N THR A 50 -13.51 7.50 8.42
CA THR A 50 -12.67 8.67 8.12
C THR A 50 -11.65 8.91 9.22
N LEU A 51 -10.51 9.49 8.83
CA LEU A 51 -9.51 10.01 9.75
C LEU A 51 -9.98 11.35 10.34
N LYS A 52 -9.29 11.83 11.39
CA LYS A 52 -9.53 13.18 11.97
C LYS A 52 -9.44 14.32 10.94
N SER A 53 -8.74 14.09 9.83
CA SER A 53 -8.62 15.02 8.70
C SER A 53 -9.81 15.02 7.73
N GLY A 54 -10.79 14.11 7.89
CA GLY A 54 -11.91 13.92 6.98
C GLY A 54 -11.63 13.02 5.77
N GLN A 55 -10.40 12.51 5.62
CA GLN A 55 -10.05 11.58 4.54
C GLN A 55 -10.47 10.14 4.88
N SER A 56 -10.92 9.37 3.88
CA SER A 56 -11.22 7.93 4.06
C SER A 56 -9.97 7.16 4.48
N ARG A 57 -10.10 6.39 5.57
CA ARG A 57 -9.00 5.60 6.15
C ARG A 57 -8.52 4.53 5.18
N VAL A 58 -9.44 3.81 4.54
CA VAL A 58 -9.11 2.74 3.58
C VAL A 58 -8.36 3.31 2.37
N ARG A 59 -8.86 4.40 1.78
CA ARG A 59 -8.17 5.06 0.65
C ARG A 59 -6.77 5.52 1.04
N ASN A 60 -6.61 6.08 2.24
CA ASN A 60 -5.29 6.46 2.77
C ASN A 60 -4.38 5.24 2.94
N GLN A 61 -4.88 4.12 3.45
CA GLN A 61 -4.10 2.87 3.56
C GLN A 61 -3.64 2.36 2.19
N VAL A 62 -4.47 2.41 1.14
CA VAL A 62 -4.06 2.03 -0.23
C VAL A 62 -2.94 2.93 -0.76
N GLN A 63 -3.02 4.25 -0.49
CA GLN A 63 -1.94 5.18 -0.85
C GLN A 63 -0.62 4.86 -0.13
N TRP A 64 -0.67 4.50 1.15
CA TRP A 64 0.50 4.04 1.90
C TRP A 64 1.09 2.78 1.30
N ALA A 65 0.25 1.80 0.96
CA ALA A 65 0.69 0.58 0.31
C ALA A 65 1.43 0.88 -1.01
N ARG A 66 0.87 1.77 -1.84
CA ARG A 66 1.53 2.22 -3.06
C ARG A 66 2.90 2.85 -2.80
N LEU A 67 3.04 3.70 -1.78
CA LEU A 67 4.33 4.32 -1.46
C LEU A 67 5.40 3.28 -1.16
N TYR A 68 5.05 2.25 -0.38
CA TYR A 68 5.98 1.17 -0.03
C TYR A 68 6.34 0.32 -1.24
N LEU A 69 5.38 0.00 -2.11
CA LEU A 69 5.64 -0.74 -3.34
C LEU A 69 6.53 0.04 -4.31
N ALA A 70 6.33 1.35 -4.43
CA ALA A 70 7.19 2.21 -5.23
C ALA A 70 8.62 2.23 -4.68
N ARG A 71 8.77 2.29 -3.35
CA ARG A 71 10.07 2.23 -2.68
C ARG A 71 10.75 0.86 -2.77
N ALA A 72 9.96 -0.21 -2.83
CA ALA A 72 10.46 -1.54 -3.14
C ALA A 72 10.83 -1.72 -4.62
N GLY A 73 10.53 -0.74 -5.47
CA GLY A 73 10.84 -0.76 -6.90
C GLY A 73 9.82 -1.52 -7.76
N PHE A 74 8.65 -1.87 -7.24
CA PHE A 74 7.59 -2.56 -8.00
C PHE A 74 6.66 -1.60 -8.76
N LEU A 75 6.49 -0.39 -8.25
CA LEU A 75 5.69 0.66 -8.87
C LEU A 75 6.57 1.84 -9.28
N ASP A 76 6.27 2.43 -10.43
CA ASP A 76 6.83 3.68 -10.87
C ASP A 76 5.95 4.86 -10.43
N SER A 77 6.59 6.01 -10.22
CA SER A 77 5.96 7.28 -9.84
C SER A 77 6.36 8.44 -10.74
N SER A 78 6.85 8.15 -11.95
CA SER A 78 7.27 9.17 -12.92
C SER A 78 6.15 10.13 -13.32
N GLN A 79 4.88 9.70 -13.30
CA GLN A 79 3.73 10.51 -13.66
C GLN A 79 2.82 10.80 -12.45
N ARG A 80 2.44 12.06 -12.27
CA ARG A 80 1.53 12.46 -11.21
C ARG A 80 0.12 11.95 -11.50
N GLY A 81 -0.48 11.26 -10.54
CA GLY A 81 -1.86 10.75 -10.65
C GLY A 81 -2.00 9.45 -11.43
N VAL A 82 -0.92 8.91 -12.00
CA VAL A 82 -0.89 7.63 -12.69
C VAL A 82 0.02 6.68 -11.92
N TRP A 83 -0.41 5.46 -11.72
CA TRP A 83 0.39 4.39 -11.13
C TRP A 83 0.71 3.38 -12.22
N SER A 84 1.99 3.02 -12.32
CA SER A 84 2.47 2.06 -13.31
C SER A 84 3.34 1.02 -12.64
N LEU A 85 3.32 -0.21 -13.12
CA LEU A 85 4.26 -1.24 -12.70
C LEU A 85 5.60 -1.01 -13.38
N THR A 86 6.68 -1.24 -12.64
CA THR A 86 8.01 -1.40 -13.23
C THR A 86 8.14 -2.78 -13.88
N GLU A 87 9.24 -3.04 -14.58
CA GLU A 87 9.56 -4.39 -15.05
C GLU A 87 9.53 -5.41 -13.90
N ALA A 88 10.10 -5.06 -12.73
CA ALA A 88 10.06 -5.91 -11.55
C ALA A 88 8.63 -6.17 -11.06
N GLY A 89 7.74 -5.16 -11.10
CA GLY A 89 6.32 -5.32 -10.76
C GLY A 89 5.55 -6.18 -11.77
N LEU A 90 5.84 -6.04 -13.05
CA LEU A 90 5.23 -6.84 -14.12
C LEU A 90 5.65 -8.31 -14.03
N SER A 91 6.93 -8.58 -13.84
CA SER A 91 7.47 -9.93 -13.70
C SER A 91 7.18 -10.58 -12.35
N LEU A 92 6.69 -9.83 -11.36
CA LEU A 92 6.42 -10.35 -10.01
C LEU A 92 5.31 -11.40 -10.01
N GLU A 93 5.60 -12.61 -9.54
CA GLU A 93 4.55 -13.60 -9.32
C GLU A 93 3.80 -13.35 -8.01
N ILE A 94 2.49 -13.07 -8.09
CA ILE A 94 1.68 -12.71 -6.92
C ILE A 94 1.59 -13.84 -5.91
N LYS A 95 1.60 -15.11 -6.34
CA LYS A 95 1.49 -16.28 -5.45
C LYS A 95 2.66 -16.33 -4.46
N THR A 96 3.88 -16.12 -4.96
CA THR A 96 5.13 -16.21 -4.19
C THR A 96 5.55 -14.89 -3.54
N PHE A 97 4.92 -13.77 -3.92
CA PHE A 97 5.23 -12.46 -3.36
C PHE A 97 5.01 -12.39 -1.85
N ASP A 98 5.96 -11.86 -1.09
CA ASP A 98 5.86 -11.66 0.36
C ASP A 98 5.60 -10.18 0.71
N PRO A 99 4.35 -9.80 1.07
CA PRO A 99 4.03 -8.43 1.45
C PRO A 99 4.71 -7.97 2.73
N LEU A 100 4.79 -8.85 3.75
CA LEU A 100 5.35 -8.50 5.05
C LEU A 100 6.87 -8.37 4.97
N GLY A 101 7.54 -9.29 4.28
CA GLY A 101 8.98 -9.17 4.03
C GLY A 101 9.33 -7.93 3.20
N THR A 102 8.51 -7.59 2.20
CA THR A 102 8.68 -6.34 1.44
C THR A 102 8.54 -5.12 2.33
N PHE A 103 7.49 -5.06 3.17
CA PHE A 103 7.31 -4.00 4.15
C PHE A 103 8.51 -3.88 5.09
N GLN A 104 8.99 -4.99 5.66
CA GLN A 104 10.12 -4.99 6.59
C GLN A 104 11.41 -4.48 5.94
N LYS A 105 11.70 -4.92 4.70
CA LYS A 105 12.87 -4.46 3.93
C LYS A 105 12.82 -2.95 3.70
N VAL A 106 11.69 -2.45 3.20
CA VAL A 106 11.50 -1.02 2.91
C VAL A 106 11.51 -0.21 4.21
N ASN A 107 10.87 -0.68 5.28
CA ASN A 107 10.85 0.01 6.57
C ASN A 107 12.25 0.10 7.19
N LYS A 108 13.08 -0.94 7.07
CA LYS A 108 14.48 -0.91 7.50
C LYS A 108 15.26 0.16 6.72
N ALA A 109 15.14 0.17 5.39
CA ALA A 109 15.78 1.19 4.54
C ALA A 109 15.32 2.61 4.87
N PHE A 110 14.02 2.81 5.14
CA PHE A 110 13.49 4.11 5.60
C PHE A 110 14.08 4.56 6.93
N ARG A 111 14.28 3.66 7.89
CA ARG A 111 14.89 3.99 9.19
C ARG A 111 16.36 4.36 9.05
N GLU A 112 17.07 3.71 8.13
CA GLU A 112 18.45 4.03 7.80
C GLU A 112 18.54 5.41 7.11
N ASP A 113 17.67 5.70 6.14
CA ASP A 113 17.54 7.02 5.50
C ASP A 113 17.12 8.12 6.49
N LYS A 114 16.28 7.80 7.48
CA LYS A 114 15.80 8.73 8.51
C LYS A 114 16.93 9.19 9.43
N GLN A 115 17.89 8.30 9.75
CA GLN A 115 19.10 8.68 10.50
C GLN A 115 19.99 9.68 9.74
N LEU A 116 19.87 9.75 8.42
CA LEU A 116 20.58 10.72 7.58
C LEU A 116 19.80 12.02 7.31
N LYS A 117 18.45 12.02 7.33
CA LYS A 117 17.64 13.14 6.78
C LYS A 117 16.43 13.61 7.62
N GLY A 118 16.18 13.08 8.81
CA GLY A 118 15.24 13.69 9.77
C GLY A 118 13.76 13.82 9.34
N ARG A 119 13.25 12.98 8.43
CA ARG A 119 11.82 13.00 8.04
C ARG A 119 10.93 12.12 8.94
N PRO A 120 9.67 12.51 9.18
CA PRO A 120 8.76 11.77 10.06
C PRO A 120 8.40 10.39 9.47
N GLU A 121 8.09 9.47 10.39
CA GLU A 121 7.59 8.13 10.04
C GLU A 121 6.25 8.22 9.29
N PRO A 122 5.97 7.27 8.40
CA PRO A 122 4.70 7.22 7.71
C PRO A 122 3.55 7.02 8.70
N LEU A 123 2.68 8.03 8.83
CA LEU A 123 1.48 8.12 9.68
C LEU A 123 0.44 6.98 9.49
N GLY A 124 0.71 5.99 8.62
CA GLY A 124 -0.14 4.82 8.39
C GLY A 124 0.10 3.65 9.34
N ALA A 125 1.06 3.76 10.26
CA ALA A 125 1.26 2.82 11.36
C ALA A 125 0.31 3.15 12.52
N GLU A 126 -1.00 3.11 12.30
CA GLU A 126 -1.91 2.80 13.41
C GLU A 126 -1.70 1.31 13.70
N THR A 127 -0.75 1.00 14.59
CA THR A 127 -0.86 -0.21 15.39
C THR A 127 -2.18 -0.09 16.11
N VAL A 128 -3.13 -0.96 15.79
CA VAL A 128 -4.36 -1.14 16.56
C VAL A 128 -3.92 -1.70 17.92
N GLU A 129 -3.47 -0.80 18.79
CA GLU A 129 -3.53 -0.98 20.24
C GLU A 129 -5.01 -0.82 20.58
N ASP A 130 -5.76 -1.92 20.40
CA ASP A 130 -7.03 -2.06 21.10
C ASP A 130 -6.68 -2.23 22.58
N GLU A 131 -6.75 -1.14 23.35
CA GLU A 131 -7.00 -1.21 24.79
C GLU A 131 -8.37 -1.87 24.98
N ILE A 132 -8.37 -3.13 25.46
CA ILE A 132 -9.31 -3.63 26.47
C ILE A 132 -8.51 -4.51 27.44
#